data_AF-A0A7X1YA42-F1
#
_entry.id   AF-A0A7X1YA42-F1
#
_cell.length_a   1.000
_cell.length_b   1.000
_cell.length_c   1.000
_cell.angle_alpha   90.00
_cell.angle_beta   90.00
_cell.angle_gamma   90.00
#
_symmetry.space_group_name_H-M   'P 1'
#
loop_
_entity.id
_entity.type
_entity.pdbx_description
1 polymer ?
#
loop_
_entity_poly.entity_id
_entity_poly.type
_entity_poly.pdbx_seq_one_letter_code
_entity_poly.pdbx_strand_id
1 'polypeptide(L)'
;ASPAPTPAPLPTGAEACTLESMSTLPELTFVQTCIKKSPGSAELLEIINVAKANNHCGIAQRLYANRAQAGDMQIATAYAHEYDPKFHQASQCFAEPDKATAAYWYETILSHEPENAQAKARFEELKP
;
A
#
# COMPACT_ATOMS: atom_id res chain seq x y z
N ALA A 1 -9.74 15.32 -45.71
CA ALA A 1 -10.31 15.06 -44.36
C ALA A 1 -9.34 14.13 -43.64
N SER A 2 -8.73 14.57 -42.54
CA SER A 2 -7.91 13.69 -41.69
C SER A 2 -8.81 12.84 -40.82
N PRO A 3 -8.52 11.55 -40.59
CA PRO A 3 -9.31 10.72 -39.70
C PRO A 3 -9.06 11.13 -38.24
N ALA A 4 -10.13 11.20 -37.44
CA ALA A 4 -10.06 11.42 -36.00
C ALA A 4 -9.42 10.20 -35.31
N PRO A 5 -8.68 10.38 -34.19
CA PRO A 5 -8.09 9.28 -33.47
C PRO A 5 -9.18 8.46 -32.77
N THR A 6 -9.15 7.15 -32.97
CA THR A 6 -9.98 6.17 -32.26
C THR A 6 -9.66 6.21 -30.75
N PRO A 7 -10.65 6.24 -29.85
CA PRO A 7 -10.37 6.16 -28.42
C PRO A 7 -9.76 4.79 -28.09
N ALA A 8 -8.65 4.81 -27.34
CA ALA A 8 -8.00 3.61 -26.86
C ALA A 8 -8.98 2.78 -26.01
N PRO A 9 -8.93 1.43 -26.07
CA PRO A 9 -9.79 0.58 -25.26
C PRO A 9 -9.60 0.91 -23.77
N LEU A 10 -10.70 1.07 -23.04
CA LEU A 10 -10.66 1.11 -21.58
C LEU A 10 -10.10 -0.24 -21.09
N PRO A 11 -9.12 -0.25 -20.16
CA PRO A 11 -8.53 -1.49 -19.68
C PRO A 11 -9.63 -2.38 -19.11
N THR A 12 -9.69 -3.60 -19.61
CA THR A 12 -10.67 -4.58 -19.15
C THR A 12 -10.30 -5.04 -17.76
N GLY A 13 -11.29 -5.35 -16.92
CA GLY A 13 -11.08 -5.67 -15.51
C GLY A 13 -10.19 -6.89 -15.22
N ALA A 14 -9.70 -7.62 -16.23
CA ALA A 14 -8.75 -8.71 -16.06
C ALA A 14 -7.31 -8.22 -15.79
N GLU A 15 -6.98 -6.95 -16.07
CA GLU A 15 -5.60 -6.42 -15.97
C GLU A 15 -5.36 -5.55 -14.73
N ALA A 16 -6.40 -5.26 -13.96
CA ALA A 16 -6.30 -4.45 -12.75
C ALA A 16 -5.35 -5.08 -11.72
N CYS A 17 -4.54 -4.25 -11.05
CA CYS A 17 -3.47 -4.66 -10.11
C CYS A 17 -2.22 -5.32 -10.74
N THR A 18 -2.06 -5.37 -12.06
CA THR A 18 -0.84 -5.94 -12.70
C THR A 18 0.30 -4.92 -12.81
N LEU A 19 1.54 -5.40 -12.96
CA LEU A 19 2.71 -4.55 -13.23
C LEU A 19 2.53 -3.72 -14.52
N GLU A 20 1.98 -4.32 -15.57
CA GLU A 20 1.73 -3.62 -16.83
C GLU A 20 0.75 -2.46 -16.63
N SER A 21 -0.31 -2.67 -15.84
CA SER A 21 -1.22 -1.59 -15.47
C SER A 21 -0.58 -0.53 -14.57
N MET A 22 0.36 -0.88 -13.69
CA MET A 22 1.11 0.12 -12.89
C MET A 22 1.95 1.06 -13.77
N SER A 23 2.48 0.53 -14.87
CA SER A 23 3.35 1.29 -15.79
C SER A 23 2.58 2.11 -16.83
N THR A 24 1.35 1.71 -17.15
CA THR A 24 0.55 2.31 -18.24
C THR A 24 -0.57 3.23 -17.76
N LEU A 25 -1.10 3.00 -16.55
CA LEU A 25 -2.17 3.82 -15.99
C LEU A 25 -1.63 4.97 -15.15
N PRO A 26 -2.35 6.11 -15.10
CA PRO A 26 -2.14 7.11 -14.06
C PRO A 26 -2.27 6.46 -12.67
N GLU A 27 -1.36 6.82 -11.77
CA GLU A 27 -1.25 6.22 -10.43
C GLU A 27 -2.59 6.11 -9.68
N LEU A 28 -3.36 7.20 -9.59
CA LEU A 28 -4.65 7.19 -8.91
C LEU A 28 -5.68 6.28 -9.61
N THR A 29 -5.66 6.24 -10.94
CA THR A 29 -6.52 5.36 -11.73
C THR A 29 -6.17 3.89 -11.48
N PHE A 30 -4.88 3.55 -11.43
CA PHE A 30 -4.42 2.21 -11.05
C PHE A 30 -4.89 1.84 -9.64
N VAL A 31 -4.61 2.69 -8.64
CA VAL A 31 -4.96 2.41 -7.24
C VAL A 31 -6.47 2.18 -7.09
N GLN A 32 -7.30 3.04 -7.69
CA GLN A 32 -8.76 2.91 -7.63
C GLN A 32 -9.28 1.65 -8.32
N THR A 33 -8.76 1.32 -9.50
CA THR A 33 -9.17 0.11 -10.22
C THR A 33 -8.73 -1.15 -9.49
N CYS A 34 -7.54 -1.13 -8.89
CA CYS A 34 -7.02 -2.23 -8.09
C CYS A 34 -7.84 -2.45 -6.81
N ILE A 35 -8.12 -1.40 -6.04
CA ILE A 35 -8.95 -1.51 -4.82
C ILE A 35 -10.36 -2.01 -5.13
N LYS A 36 -10.96 -1.58 -6.25
CA LYS A 36 -12.28 -2.06 -6.70
C LYS A 36 -12.33 -3.56 -6.98
N LYS A 37 -11.19 -4.21 -7.26
CA LYS A 37 -11.10 -5.67 -7.39
C LYS A 37 -11.16 -6.38 -6.04
N SER A 38 -10.99 -5.64 -4.96
CA SER A 38 -10.99 -6.15 -3.60
C SER A 38 -10.01 -7.32 -3.41
N PRO A 39 -8.72 -7.21 -3.82
CA PRO A 39 -7.75 -8.27 -3.61
C PRO A 39 -7.63 -8.60 -2.12
N GLY A 40 -7.41 -9.88 -1.80
CA GLY A 40 -7.15 -10.30 -0.42
C GLY A 40 -5.85 -9.69 0.11
N SER A 41 -5.66 -9.66 1.43
CA SER A 41 -4.49 -9.04 2.07
C SER A 41 -3.17 -9.60 1.56
N ALA A 42 -3.06 -10.92 1.39
CA ALA A 42 -1.85 -11.56 0.87
C ALA A 42 -1.57 -11.18 -0.59
N GLU A 43 -2.60 -11.20 -1.44
CA GLU A 43 -2.49 -10.81 -2.85
C GLU A 43 -2.09 -9.33 -2.97
N LEU A 44 -2.68 -8.47 -2.16
CA LEU A 44 -2.36 -7.05 -2.15
C LEU A 44 -0.92 -6.78 -1.69
N LEU A 45 -0.40 -7.52 -0.71
CA LEU A 45 1.02 -7.41 -0.33
C LEU A 45 1.93 -7.76 -1.50
N GLU A 46 1.61 -8.79 -2.29
CA GLU A 46 2.40 -9.12 -3.48
C GLU A 46 2.35 -7.99 -4.53
N ILE A 47 1.15 -7.43 -4.77
CA ILE A 47 1.00 -6.27 -5.66
C ILE A 47 1.84 -5.08 -5.17
N ILE A 48 1.83 -4.82 -3.87
CA ILE A 48 2.63 -3.76 -3.26
C ILE A 48 4.13 -4.04 -3.39
N ASN A 49 4.57 -5.28 -3.18
CA ASN A 49 5.96 -5.69 -3.36
C ASN A 49 6.42 -5.49 -4.80
N VAL A 50 5.58 -5.85 -5.78
CA VAL A 50 5.83 -5.59 -7.19
C VAL A 50 5.94 -4.08 -7.46
N ALA A 51 5.05 -3.26 -6.90
CA ALA A 51 5.12 -1.81 -7.03
C ALA A 51 6.42 -1.25 -6.44
N LYS A 52 6.83 -1.69 -5.24
CA LYS A 52 8.10 -1.31 -4.60
C LYS A 52 9.31 -1.70 -5.44
N ALA A 53 9.35 -2.94 -5.93
CA ALA A 53 10.47 -3.46 -6.72
C ALA A 53 10.65 -2.72 -8.06
N ASN A 54 9.58 -2.11 -8.58
CA ASN A 54 9.58 -1.34 -9.82
C ASN A 54 9.54 0.19 -9.59
N ASN A 55 9.84 0.64 -8.37
CA ASN A 55 9.89 2.07 -7.99
C ASN A 55 8.57 2.83 -8.15
N HIS A 56 7.43 2.13 -8.17
CA HIS A 56 6.10 2.74 -8.13
C HIS A 56 5.69 3.07 -6.68
N CYS A 57 6.48 3.92 -6.01
CA CYS A 57 6.38 4.14 -4.58
C CYS A 57 5.05 4.78 -4.15
N GLY A 58 4.51 5.70 -4.94
CA GLY A 58 3.22 6.30 -4.65
C GLY A 58 2.04 5.34 -4.82
N ILE A 59 2.16 4.31 -5.67
CA ILE A 59 1.20 3.20 -5.75
C ILE A 59 1.29 2.36 -4.48
N ALA A 60 2.50 1.91 -4.11
CA ALA A 60 2.74 1.09 -2.92
C ALA A 60 2.17 1.74 -1.64
N GLN A 61 2.52 3.00 -1.39
CA GLN A 61 2.07 3.76 -0.22
C GLN A 61 0.55 3.93 -0.17
N ARG A 62 -0.09 4.21 -1.31
CA ARG A 62 -1.55 4.41 -1.37
C ARG A 62 -2.33 3.10 -1.18
N LEU A 63 -1.83 2.00 -1.74
CA LEU A 63 -2.44 0.68 -1.53
C LEU A 63 -2.34 0.25 -0.07
N TYR A 64 -1.15 0.40 0.54
CA TYR A 64 -0.96 0.19 1.97
C TYR A 64 -1.93 1.03 2.80
N ALA A 65 -1.88 2.36 2.64
CA ALA A 65 -2.67 3.29 3.45
C ALA A 65 -4.18 3.04 3.34
N ASN A 66 -4.68 2.83 2.12
CA ASN A 66 -6.10 2.63 1.89
C ASN A 66 -6.64 1.41 2.66
N ARG A 67 -5.89 0.30 2.65
CA ARG A 67 -6.34 -0.96 3.22
C ARG A 67 -6.10 -1.04 4.71
N ALA A 68 -4.98 -0.47 5.18
CA ALA A 68 -4.74 -0.27 6.60
C ALA A 68 -5.87 0.53 7.27
N GLN A 69 -6.27 1.66 6.67
CA GLN A 69 -7.37 2.50 7.16
C GLN A 69 -8.75 1.83 7.04
N ALA A 70 -8.91 0.88 6.12
CA ALA A 70 -10.14 0.11 5.96
C ALA A 70 -10.26 -1.06 6.96
N GLY A 71 -9.31 -1.21 7.88
CA GLY A 71 -9.34 -2.26 8.89
C GLY A 71 -8.61 -3.56 8.48
N ASP A 72 -7.82 -3.55 7.42
CA ASP A 72 -6.96 -4.69 7.08
C ASP A 72 -5.70 -4.70 7.95
N MET A 73 -5.74 -5.43 9.05
CA MET A 73 -4.68 -5.41 10.06
C MET A 73 -3.38 -6.06 9.56
N GLN A 74 -3.46 -7.00 8.62
CA GLN A 74 -2.27 -7.59 8.01
C GLN A 74 -1.53 -6.53 7.17
N ILE A 75 -2.27 -5.77 6.36
CA ILE A 75 -1.71 -4.66 5.58
C ILE A 75 -1.22 -3.53 6.48
N ALA A 76 -1.98 -3.16 7.51
CA ALA A 76 -1.58 -2.13 8.46
C ALA A 76 -0.28 -2.47 9.19
N THR A 77 -0.13 -3.73 9.61
CA THR A 77 1.09 -4.21 10.30
C THR A 77 2.29 -4.18 9.36
N ALA A 78 2.12 -4.68 8.13
CA ALA A 78 3.16 -4.61 7.11
C ALA A 78 3.57 -3.16 6.81
N TYR A 79 2.60 -2.24 6.74
CA TYR A 79 2.91 -0.83 6.48
C TYR A 79 3.64 -0.16 7.64
N ALA A 80 3.26 -0.45 8.89
CA ALA A 80 3.99 0.02 10.06
C ALA A 80 5.45 -0.45 10.04
N HIS A 81 5.70 -1.69 9.61
CA HIS A 81 7.05 -2.26 9.49
C HIS A 81 7.91 -1.56 8.44
N GLU A 82 7.33 -0.96 7.39
CA GLU A 82 8.09 -0.17 6.42
C GLU A 82 8.77 1.04 7.08
N TYR A 83 8.32 1.46 8.26
CA TYR A 83 8.85 2.64 8.97
C TYR A 83 9.44 2.32 10.34
N ASP A 84 9.04 1.20 10.97
CA ASP A 84 9.47 0.84 12.32
C ASP A 84 10.98 0.50 12.36
N PRO A 85 11.84 1.23 13.09
CA PRO A 85 13.28 0.94 13.15
C PRO A 85 13.65 -0.51 13.52
N LYS A 86 12.77 -1.24 14.22
CA LYS A 86 13.00 -2.65 14.58
C LYS A 86 12.82 -3.60 13.40
N PHE A 87 11.96 -3.26 12.45
CA PHE A 87 11.59 -4.13 11.32
C PHE A 87 11.97 -3.54 9.96
N HIS A 88 12.34 -2.26 9.93
CA HIS A 88 12.59 -1.51 8.73
C HIS A 88 13.65 -2.17 7.86
N GLN A 89 13.30 -2.33 6.58
CA GLN A 89 14.20 -2.76 5.54
C GLN A 89 14.24 -1.68 4.48
N ALA A 90 15.40 -1.03 4.35
CA ALA A 90 15.58 0.06 3.41
C ALA A 90 15.24 -0.40 1.99
N SER A 91 14.44 0.41 1.31
CA SER A 91 14.08 0.25 -0.10
C SER A 91 14.00 1.61 -0.77
N GLN A 92 13.92 1.64 -2.10
CA GLN A 92 13.75 2.91 -2.82
C GLN A 92 12.48 3.67 -2.41
N CYS A 93 11.44 2.97 -1.97
CA CYS A 93 10.17 3.57 -1.57
C CYS A 93 10.07 3.92 -0.08
N PHE A 94 10.90 3.29 0.75
CA PHE A 94 10.99 3.51 2.19
C PHE A 94 12.48 3.46 2.55
N ALA A 95 13.16 4.59 2.39
CA ALA A 95 14.62 4.65 2.47
C ALA A 95 15.14 4.62 3.91
N GLU A 96 14.42 5.29 4.82
CA GLU A 96 14.80 5.45 6.22
C GLU A 96 13.63 5.06 7.12
N PRO A 97 13.92 4.57 8.33
CA PRO A 97 12.88 4.36 9.32
C PRO A 97 12.29 5.69 9.77
N ASP A 98 11.01 5.68 10.12
CA ASP A 98 10.28 6.83 10.68
C ASP A 98 9.43 6.36 11.86
N LYS A 99 9.92 6.62 13.07
CA LYS A 99 9.25 6.21 14.31
C LYS A 99 7.84 6.79 14.43
N ALA A 100 7.64 8.05 14.05
CA ALA A 100 6.35 8.71 14.18
C ALA A 100 5.34 8.11 13.20
N THR A 101 5.76 7.85 11.96
CA THR A 101 4.91 7.20 10.96
C THR A 101 4.59 5.75 11.35
N ALA A 102 5.56 5.00 11.87
CA ALA A 102 5.31 3.65 12.39
C ALA A 102 4.31 3.66 13.56
N ALA A 103 4.50 4.57 14.54
CA ALA A 103 3.59 4.73 15.68
C ALA A 103 2.16 5.05 15.24
N TYR A 104 1.98 5.93 14.24
CA TYR A 104 0.67 6.24 13.68
C TYR A 104 -0.04 5.01 13.10
N TRP A 105 0.67 4.13 12.38
CA TRP A 105 0.07 2.91 11.84
C TRP A 105 -0.24 1.88 12.92
N TYR A 106 0.57 1.77 13.98
CA TYR A 106 0.22 0.95 15.14
C TYR A 106 -0.98 1.52 15.92
N GLU A 107 -1.08 2.83 16.08
CA GLU A 107 -2.29 3.47 16.64
C GLU A 107 -3.52 3.17 15.78
N THR A 108 -3.38 3.22 14.45
CA THR A 108 -4.45 2.83 13.53
C THR A 108 -4.88 1.37 13.78
N ILE A 109 -3.93 0.43 13.92
CA ILE A 109 -4.25 -0.96 14.28
C ILE A 109 -5.02 -1.02 15.59
N LEU A 110 -4.56 -0.33 16.64
CA LEU A 110 -5.19 -0.32 17.96
C LEU A 110 -6.59 0.32 17.96
N SER A 111 -6.87 1.23 17.02
CA SER A 111 -8.22 1.79 16.86
C SER A 111 -9.24 0.76 16.36
N HIS A 112 -8.78 -0.28 15.65
CA HIS A 112 -9.60 -1.39 15.16
C HIS A 112 -9.51 -2.63 16.07
N GLU A 113 -8.33 -2.93 16.59
CA GLU A 113 -8.03 -4.06 17.48
C GLU A 113 -7.32 -3.59 18.77
N PRO A 114 -8.06 -3.07 19.77
CA PRO A 114 -7.47 -2.52 20.99
C PRO A 114 -6.63 -3.52 21.79
N GLU A 115 -6.94 -4.82 21.66
CA GLU A 115 -6.29 -5.91 22.37
C GLU A 115 -5.07 -6.47 21.61
N ASN A 116 -4.69 -5.88 20.47
CA ASN A 116 -3.53 -6.33 19.69
C ASN A 116 -2.23 -6.06 20.46
N ALA A 117 -1.75 -7.08 21.18
CA ALA A 117 -0.61 -6.97 22.08
C ALA A 117 0.68 -6.55 21.35
N GLN A 118 0.88 -6.99 20.10
CA GLN A 118 2.04 -6.61 19.32
C GLN A 118 1.98 -5.11 18.96
N ALA A 119 0.87 -4.64 18.39
CA ALA A 119 0.71 -3.24 18.03
C ALA A 119 0.83 -2.33 19.26
N LYS A 120 0.28 -2.74 20.41
CA LYS A 120 0.40 -2.01 21.67
C LYS A 120 1.85 -1.87 22.12
N ALA A 121 2.59 -2.98 22.15
CA ALA A 121 4.00 -2.97 22.54
C ALA A 121 4.84 -2.10 21.60
N ARG A 122 4.64 -2.23 20.28
CA ARG A 122 5.35 -1.40 19.30
C ARG A 122 5.00 0.08 19.45
N PHE A 123 3.72 0.42 19.60
CA PHE A 123 3.27 1.79 19.81
C PHE A 123 3.90 2.40 21.06
N GLU A 124 3.90 1.68 22.19
CA GLU A 124 4.52 2.15 23.44
C GLU A 124 6.03 2.39 23.33
N GLU A 125 6.75 1.54 22.59
CA GLU A 125 8.19 1.72 22.35
C GLU A 125 8.52 2.88 21.40
N LEU A 126 7.60 3.24 20.50
CA LEU A 126 7.81 4.25 19.45
C LEU A 126 7.24 5.63 19.80
N LYS A 127 6.44 5.74 20.88
CA LYS A 127 5.96 7.03 21.38
C LYS A 127 7.13 7.99 21.61
N PRO A 128 7.00 9.26 21.20
CA PRO A 128 8.01 10.28 21.44
C PRO A 128 8.21 10.59 22.93
#